data_AF-A0A846HF15-F1
#
_entry.id   AF-A0A846HF15-F1
#
_cell.length_a   1.000
_cell.length_b   1.000
_cell.length_c   1.000
_cell.angle_alpha   90.00
_cell.angle_beta   90.00
_cell.angle_gamma   90.00
#
_symmetry.space_group_name_H-M   'P 1'
#
loop_
_entity.id
_entity.type
_entity.pdbx_description
1 polymer ?
#
loop_
_entity_poly.entity_id
_entity_poly.type
_entity_poly.pdbx_seq_one_letter_code
_entity_poly.pdbx_strand_id
1 'polypeptide(L)'
;MLDQVAIAFDSKDYHTAAKLLKQLLKESPDNPWVQFYVGRLHEVERKHQDAEKVYRQLLRTTTNAKIISLARQGLQRLQEIEQEERQRAIFQATSDPNNTDIGILILEPISNELKTAAAQKFAKIMQLDSYTARLMLPSRGWRLYRTGAIGELKFYGEQLRKAEIPCFWARIADIQKIQVFQVKHFQESTTKATVVCRNQLNTLGSLTFDWSEVKATVVGLLPIFEEVVDLNARRKLERKTQTQDYAQFCDLHLPGRSCILRLYDNGYEFHQGVEITPQISQSIIRINWNSLLNWIKQQLPTVKLWSDFTPFGETVLDQTEMLGQIQSHIHLFRREKTNWDPAFHLYSGLIFVKGNG
;
A
#
# COMPACT_ATOMS: atom_id res chain seq x y z
N MET A 1 15.03 -7.32 -53.40
CA MET A 1 13.75 -7.08 -52.70
C MET A 1 13.92 -6.52 -51.30
N LEU A 2 14.82 -7.04 -50.45
CA LEU A 2 15.05 -6.47 -49.11
C LEU A 2 15.52 -5.00 -49.15
N ASP A 3 16.33 -4.62 -50.13
CA ASP A 3 16.74 -3.21 -50.31
C ASP A 3 15.56 -2.30 -50.67
N GLN A 4 14.58 -2.82 -51.41
CA GLN A 4 13.35 -2.07 -51.73
C GLN A 4 12.46 -1.90 -50.50
N VAL A 5 12.44 -2.88 -49.59
CA VAL A 5 11.78 -2.73 -48.28
C VAL A 5 12.49 -1.65 -47.45
N ALA A 6 13.83 -1.66 -47.41
CA ALA A 6 14.61 -0.64 -46.70
C ALA A 6 14.30 0.78 -47.22
N ILE A 7 14.34 0.96 -48.55
CA ILE A 7 14.01 2.24 -49.21
C ILE A 7 12.57 2.67 -48.91
N ALA A 8 11.62 1.74 -48.89
CA ALA A 8 10.23 2.04 -48.55
C ALA A 8 10.07 2.51 -47.09
N PHE A 9 10.81 1.91 -46.15
CA PHE A 9 10.83 2.39 -44.76
C PHE A 9 11.48 3.78 -44.61
N ASP A 10 12.58 4.05 -45.32
CA ASP A 10 13.28 5.34 -45.28
C ASP A 10 12.44 6.47 -45.88
N SER A 11 11.66 6.17 -46.91
CA SER A 11 10.70 7.09 -47.54
C SER A 11 9.35 7.17 -46.82
N LYS A 12 9.16 6.44 -45.72
CA LYS A 12 7.89 6.31 -44.97
C LYS A 12 6.71 5.77 -45.79
N ASP A 13 6.97 5.10 -46.91
CA ASP A 13 5.97 4.39 -47.69
C ASP A 13 5.71 3.00 -47.09
N TYR A 14 5.00 3.00 -45.96
CA TYR A 14 4.70 1.78 -45.21
C TYR A 14 3.74 0.85 -45.96
N HIS A 15 2.95 1.36 -46.91
CA HIS A 15 2.02 0.54 -47.68
C HIS A 15 2.79 -0.35 -48.68
N THR A 16 3.73 0.25 -49.41
CA THR A 16 4.63 -0.49 -50.30
C THR A 16 5.54 -1.43 -49.51
N ALA A 17 6.06 -0.98 -48.36
CA ALA A 17 6.85 -1.83 -47.47
C ALA A 17 6.06 -3.07 -47.04
N ALA A 18 4.81 -2.92 -46.59
CA ALA A 18 3.96 -4.04 -46.17
C ALA A 18 3.68 -5.04 -47.30
N LYS A 19 3.43 -4.56 -48.52
CA LYS A 19 3.17 -5.41 -49.70
C LYS A 19 4.39 -6.26 -50.05
N LEU A 20 5.56 -5.63 -50.13
CA LEU A 20 6.84 -6.30 -50.41
C LEU A 20 7.19 -7.30 -49.30
N LEU A 21 6.97 -6.91 -48.05
CA LEU A 21 7.24 -7.75 -46.89
C LEU A 21 6.35 -9.00 -46.85
N LYS A 22 5.07 -8.88 -47.22
CA LYS A 22 4.14 -10.02 -47.30
C LYS A 22 4.59 -11.08 -48.30
N GLN A 23 5.19 -10.66 -49.42
CA GLN A 23 5.76 -11.59 -50.40
C GLN A 23 7.02 -12.26 -49.85
N LEU A 24 7.94 -11.48 -49.28
CA LEU A 24 9.16 -11.99 -48.67
C LEU A 24 8.90 -12.96 -47.51
N LEU A 25 7.83 -12.75 -46.74
CA LEU A 25 7.44 -13.64 -45.64
C LEU A 25 6.99 -15.02 -46.15
N LYS A 26 6.39 -15.09 -47.35
CA LYS A 26 6.00 -16.37 -47.97
C LYS A 26 7.21 -17.12 -48.52
N GLU A 27 8.14 -16.39 -49.10
CA GLU A 27 9.33 -16.97 -49.74
C GLU A 27 10.40 -17.37 -48.73
N SER A 28 10.54 -16.63 -47.63
CA SER A 28 11.61 -16.83 -46.64
C SER A 28 11.17 -16.39 -45.24
N PRO A 29 10.24 -17.13 -44.60
CA PRO A 29 9.71 -16.79 -43.28
C PRO A 29 10.79 -16.72 -42.20
N ASP A 30 11.81 -17.57 -42.26
CA ASP A 30 12.86 -17.63 -41.23
C ASP A 30 14.02 -16.65 -41.47
N ASN A 31 13.98 -15.84 -42.53
CA ASN A 31 15.05 -14.90 -42.82
C ASN A 31 15.08 -13.78 -41.76
N PRO A 32 16.20 -13.61 -41.01
CA PRO A 32 16.29 -12.62 -39.94
C PRO A 32 16.07 -11.17 -40.39
N TRP A 33 16.41 -10.81 -41.63
CA TRP A 33 16.14 -9.47 -42.17
C TRP A 33 14.67 -9.24 -42.46
N VAL A 34 13.97 -10.26 -42.98
CA VAL A 34 12.52 -10.20 -43.19
C VAL A 34 11.82 -10.01 -41.85
N GLN A 35 12.19 -10.83 -40.85
CA GLN A 35 11.68 -10.74 -39.48
C GLN A 35 11.95 -9.37 -38.85
N PHE A 36 13.15 -8.78 -39.03
CA PHE A 36 13.44 -7.43 -38.54
C PHE A 36 12.47 -6.38 -39.11
N TYR A 37 12.22 -6.41 -40.42
CA TYR A 37 11.28 -5.48 -41.05
C TYR A 37 9.81 -5.74 -40.68
N VAL A 38 9.45 -6.97 -40.29
CA VAL A 38 8.13 -7.26 -39.66
C VAL A 38 8.01 -6.54 -38.32
N GLY A 39 9.04 -6.61 -37.48
CA GLY A 39 9.09 -5.87 -36.22
C GLY A 39 8.94 -4.36 -36.43
N ARG A 40 9.65 -3.81 -37.42
CA ARG A 40 9.55 -2.39 -37.81
C ARG A 40 8.16 -2.01 -38.31
N LEU A 41 7.50 -2.88 -39.06
CA LEU A 41 6.14 -2.63 -39.53
C LEU A 41 5.15 -2.59 -38.35
N HIS A 42 5.25 -3.54 -37.42
CA HIS A 42 4.45 -3.52 -36.19
C HIS A 42 4.69 -2.28 -35.33
N GLU A 43 5.93 -1.78 -35.25
CA GLU A 43 6.27 -0.53 -34.56
C GLU A 43 5.50 0.66 -35.15
N VAL A 44 5.48 0.81 -36.48
CA VAL A 44 4.78 1.88 -37.18
C VAL A 44 3.25 1.75 -37.07
N GLU A 45 2.74 0.52 -37.08
CA GLU A 45 1.32 0.23 -36.88
C GLU A 45 0.85 0.38 -35.41
N ARG A 46 1.72 0.83 -34.49
CA ARG A 46 1.47 0.93 -33.04
C ARG A 46 1.13 -0.41 -32.37
N LYS A 47 1.49 -1.52 -32.99
CA LYS A 47 1.38 -2.88 -32.43
C LYS A 47 2.62 -3.20 -31.59
N HIS A 48 2.85 -2.40 -30.55
CA HIS A 48 4.09 -2.42 -29.78
C HIS A 48 4.43 -3.79 -29.17
N GLN A 49 3.42 -4.54 -28.69
CA GLN A 49 3.63 -5.89 -28.14
C GLN A 49 4.09 -6.90 -29.20
N ASP A 50 3.59 -6.79 -30.43
CA ASP A 50 3.99 -7.69 -31.52
C ASP A 50 5.38 -7.34 -32.04
N ALA A 51 5.70 -6.04 -32.14
CA ALA A 51 7.05 -5.57 -32.44
C ALA A 51 8.08 -6.07 -31.41
N GLU A 52 7.76 -5.97 -30.12
CA GLU A 52 8.65 -6.42 -29.03
C GLU A 52 8.92 -7.93 -29.11
N LYS A 53 7.88 -8.75 -29.35
CA LYS A 53 8.03 -10.21 -29.51
C LYS A 53 9.00 -10.54 -30.64
N VAL A 54 8.84 -9.88 -31.80
CA VAL A 54 9.70 -10.10 -32.97
C VAL A 54 11.15 -9.72 -32.67
N TYR A 55 11.40 -8.54 -32.08
CA TYR A 55 12.76 -8.12 -31.72
C TYR A 55 13.40 -9.04 -30.68
N ARG A 56 12.67 -9.48 -29.65
CA ARG A 56 13.19 -10.44 -28.67
C ARG A 56 13.50 -11.80 -29.30
N GLN A 57 12.69 -12.25 -30.25
CA GLN A 57 12.95 -13.49 -30.99
C GLN A 57 14.23 -13.38 -31.80
N LEU A 58 14.43 -12.27 -32.52
CA LEU A 58 15.65 -12.01 -33.29
C LEU A 58 16.90 -12.07 -32.42
N LEU A 59 16.88 -11.50 -31.21
CA LEU A 59 18.01 -11.56 -30.28
C LEU A 59 18.36 -12.98 -29.82
N ARG A 60 17.43 -13.94 -29.90
CA ARG A 60 17.64 -15.34 -29.51
C ARG A 60 18.07 -16.22 -30.68
N THR A 61 17.55 -15.97 -31.88
CA THR A 61 17.68 -16.89 -33.02
C THR A 61 18.74 -16.48 -34.03
N THR A 62 19.17 -15.21 -34.06
CA THR A 62 20.16 -14.74 -35.03
C THR A 62 21.55 -14.58 -34.43
N THR A 63 22.58 -14.84 -35.23
CA THR A 63 23.99 -14.54 -34.93
C THR A 63 24.48 -13.29 -35.66
N ASN A 64 23.66 -12.68 -36.52
CA ASN A 64 24.04 -11.51 -37.29
C ASN A 64 24.13 -10.27 -36.39
N ALA A 65 25.35 -9.79 -36.16
CA ALA A 65 25.63 -8.65 -35.28
C ALA A 65 24.87 -7.37 -35.65
N LYS A 66 24.66 -7.10 -36.94
CA LYS A 66 23.93 -5.90 -37.40
C LYS A 66 22.45 -5.98 -37.03
N ILE A 67 21.82 -7.14 -37.23
CA ILE A 67 20.41 -7.35 -36.87
C ILE A 67 20.23 -7.33 -35.35
N ILE A 68 21.16 -7.91 -34.59
CA ILE A 68 21.15 -7.84 -33.12
C ILE A 68 21.18 -6.38 -32.65
N SER A 69 22.08 -5.55 -33.21
CA SER A 69 22.17 -4.13 -32.88
C SER A 69 20.86 -3.39 -33.21
N LEU A 70 20.32 -3.59 -34.41
CA LEU A 70 19.08 -2.96 -34.84
C LEU A 70 17.85 -3.40 -34.01
N ALA A 71 17.78 -4.68 -33.63
CA ALA A 71 16.72 -5.20 -32.76
C ALA A 71 16.81 -4.58 -31.34
N ARG A 72 18.01 -4.39 -30.79
CA ARG A 72 18.20 -3.67 -29.52
C ARG A 72 17.73 -2.21 -29.63
N GLN A 73 18.09 -1.51 -30.70
CA GLN A 73 17.61 -0.15 -30.94
C GLN A 73 16.08 -0.09 -31.09
N GLY A 74 15.48 -1.10 -31.74
CA GLY A 74 14.02 -1.24 -31.82
C GLY A 74 13.37 -1.39 -30.45
N LEU A 75 13.91 -2.26 -29.60
CA LEU A 75 13.43 -2.41 -28.21
C LEU A 75 13.59 -1.12 -27.41
N GLN A 76 14.71 -0.40 -27.57
CA GLN A 76 14.93 0.88 -26.90
C GLN A 76 13.88 1.93 -27.30
N ARG A 77 13.59 2.08 -28.59
CA ARG A 77 12.55 3.00 -29.05
C ARG A 77 11.16 2.65 -28.52
N LEU A 78 10.81 1.36 -28.51
CA LEU A 78 9.54 0.91 -27.94
C LEU A 78 9.44 1.25 -26.45
N GLN A 79 10.54 1.10 -25.71
CA GLN A 79 10.62 1.46 -24.29
C GLN A 79 10.46 2.98 -24.08
N GLU A 80 11.11 3.80 -24.91
CA GLU A 80 10.98 5.27 -24.87
C GLU A 80 9.54 5.72 -25.14
N ILE A 81 8.88 5.14 -26.15
CA ILE A 81 7.47 5.43 -26.47
C ILE A 81 6.56 5.05 -25.29
N GLU A 82 6.70 3.84 -24.72
CA GLU A 82 5.89 3.41 -23.58
C GLU A 82 6.10 4.33 -22.36
N GLN A 83 7.34 4.75 -22.11
CA GLN A 83 7.66 5.65 -21.02
C GLN A 83 7.04 7.03 -21.22
N GLU A 84 7.09 7.59 -22.44
CA GLU A 84 6.44 8.86 -22.76
C GLU A 84 4.92 8.80 -22.62
N GLU A 85 4.27 7.78 -23.19
CA GLU A 85 2.81 7.60 -23.11
C GLU A 85 2.36 7.50 -21.66
N ARG A 86 3.11 6.75 -20.84
CA ARG A 86 2.86 6.63 -19.41
C ARG A 86 3.03 7.95 -18.67
N GLN A 87 4.12 8.68 -18.92
CA GLN A 87 4.35 9.99 -18.30
C GLN A 87 3.23 10.97 -18.67
N ARG A 88 2.77 10.96 -19.92
CA ARG A 88 1.61 11.76 -20.34
C ARG A 88 0.33 11.34 -19.61
N ALA A 89 0.09 10.04 -19.45
CA ALA A 89 -1.07 9.54 -18.71
C ALA A 89 -1.04 9.93 -17.23
N ILE A 90 0.14 9.86 -16.59
CA ILE A 90 0.33 10.32 -15.20
C ILE A 90 0.10 11.83 -15.10
N PHE A 91 0.70 12.62 -15.99
CA PHE A 91 0.51 14.08 -16.03
C PHE A 91 -0.96 14.47 -16.22
N GLN A 92 -1.68 13.77 -17.10
CA GLN A 92 -3.12 13.96 -17.26
C GLN A 92 -3.88 13.59 -15.98
N ALA A 93 -3.52 12.48 -15.32
CA ALA A 93 -4.12 12.06 -14.06
C ALA A 93 -3.85 13.04 -12.91
N THR A 94 -2.74 13.78 -12.92
CA THR A 94 -2.38 14.77 -11.90
C THR A 94 -2.67 16.22 -12.29
N SER A 95 -3.31 16.45 -13.43
CA SER A 95 -3.60 17.80 -13.95
C SER A 95 -4.67 18.56 -13.14
N ASP A 96 -5.59 17.83 -12.47
CA ASP A 96 -6.52 18.42 -11.51
C ASP A 96 -5.77 18.75 -10.21
N PRO A 97 -5.86 19.98 -9.69
CA PRO A 97 -5.29 20.35 -8.39
C PRO A 97 -5.67 19.38 -7.25
N ASN A 98 -6.89 18.83 -7.26
CA ASN A 98 -7.34 17.84 -6.27
C ASN A 98 -6.58 16.51 -6.33
N ASN A 99 -5.89 16.23 -7.44
CA ASN A 99 -5.11 15.02 -7.64
C ASN A 99 -3.64 15.18 -7.24
N THR A 100 -3.26 16.34 -6.71
CA THR A 100 -1.89 16.63 -6.23
C THR A 100 -1.72 16.38 -4.73
N ASP A 101 -2.82 16.19 -3.99
CA ASP A 101 -2.81 15.82 -2.58
C ASP A 101 -1.90 14.60 -2.33
N ILE A 102 -1.16 14.64 -1.21
CA ILE A 102 -0.32 13.51 -0.80
C ILE A 102 -1.22 12.32 -0.45
N GLY A 103 -0.98 11.22 -1.15
CA GLY A 103 -1.63 9.95 -0.95
C GLY A 103 -0.64 8.83 -0.68
N ILE A 104 -1.22 7.67 -0.41
CA ILE A 104 -0.50 6.41 -0.21
C ILE A 104 -1.17 5.30 -1.01
N LEU A 105 -0.35 4.41 -1.57
CA LEU A 105 -0.77 3.20 -2.26
C LEU A 105 -0.40 1.99 -1.39
N ILE A 106 -1.42 1.22 -1.03
CA ILE A 106 -1.32 0.04 -0.19
C ILE A 106 -1.56 -1.21 -1.04
N LEU A 107 -0.65 -2.18 -0.90
CA LEU A 107 -0.82 -3.52 -1.45
C LEU A 107 -1.48 -4.42 -0.40
N GLU A 108 -2.48 -5.17 -0.85
CA GLU A 108 -3.17 -6.16 -0.03
C GLU A 108 -2.54 -7.55 -0.21
N PRO A 109 -2.70 -8.47 0.76
CA PRO A 109 -2.04 -9.76 0.70
C PRO A 109 -2.55 -10.60 -0.47
N ILE A 110 -1.62 -11.29 -1.13
CA ILE A 110 -1.91 -12.24 -2.22
C ILE A 110 -1.49 -13.63 -1.75
N SER A 111 -2.32 -14.63 -2.07
CA SER A 111 -2.00 -16.03 -1.76
C SER A 111 -0.70 -16.47 -2.44
N ASN A 112 0.03 -17.39 -1.82
CA ASN A 112 1.35 -17.79 -2.32
C ASN A 112 1.26 -18.48 -3.68
N GLU A 113 0.13 -19.12 -3.99
CA GLU A 113 -0.14 -19.79 -5.27
C GLU A 113 -0.22 -18.77 -6.43
N LEU A 114 -0.86 -17.63 -6.20
CA LEU A 114 -1.05 -16.58 -7.21
C LEU A 114 0.15 -15.62 -7.29
N LYS A 115 1.00 -15.60 -6.27
CA LYS A 115 2.08 -14.62 -6.10
C LYS A 115 3.07 -14.58 -7.27
N THR A 116 3.40 -15.72 -7.88
CA THR A 116 4.35 -15.76 -9.01
C THR A 116 3.77 -15.08 -10.26
N ALA A 117 2.51 -15.37 -10.60
CA ALA A 117 1.84 -14.75 -11.74
C ALA A 117 1.58 -13.26 -11.47
N ALA A 118 1.15 -12.92 -10.24
CA ALA A 118 0.98 -11.53 -9.82
C ALA A 118 2.29 -10.75 -9.88
N ALA A 119 3.43 -11.34 -9.50
CA ALA A 119 4.73 -10.68 -9.55
C ALA A 119 5.15 -10.31 -10.98
N GLN A 120 4.84 -11.14 -11.98
CA GLN A 120 5.13 -10.82 -13.39
C GLN A 120 4.29 -9.64 -13.88
N LYS A 121 2.99 -9.63 -13.55
CA LYS A 121 2.09 -8.52 -13.88
C LYS A 121 2.53 -7.24 -13.15
N PHE A 122 2.86 -7.35 -11.86
CA PHE A 122 3.33 -6.25 -11.02
C PHE A 122 4.64 -5.65 -11.55
N ALA A 123 5.61 -6.50 -11.89
CA ALA A 123 6.88 -6.10 -12.49
C ALA A 123 6.68 -5.24 -13.74
N LYS A 124 5.77 -5.64 -14.63
CA LYS A 124 5.46 -4.89 -15.84
C LYS A 124 4.81 -3.53 -15.53
N ILE A 125 3.84 -3.51 -14.62
CA ILE A 125 3.12 -2.26 -14.26
C ILE A 125 4.07 -1.30 -13.55
N MET A 126 4.95 -1.80 -12.68
CA MET A 126 5.83 -0.96 -11.86
C MET A 126 7.24 -0.77 -12.44
N GLN A 127 7.51 -1.33 -13.63
CA GLN A 127 8.84 -1.31 -14.28
C GLN A 127 9.95 -1.84 -13.36
N LEU A 128 9.68 -2.96 -12.71
CA LEU A 128 10.62 -3.67 -11.84
C LEU A 128 11.05 -4.99 -12.48
N ASP A 129 12.15 -5.57 -12.01
CA ASP A 129 12.44 -6.97 -12.31
C ASP A 129 11.49 -7.90 -11.52
N SER A 130 11.33 -9.13 -12.03
CA SER A 130 10.41 -10.12 -11.46
C SER A 130 10.76 -10.53 -10.02
N TYR A 131 12.04 -10.49 -9.63
CA TYR A 131 12.47 -10.89 -8.30
C TYR A 131 12.11 -9.79 -7.29
N THR A 132 12.47 -8.54 -7.56
CA THR A 132 12.10 -7.39 -6.72
C THR A 132 10.59 -7.25 -6.61
N ALA A 133 9.86 -7.39 -7.73
CA ALA A 133 8.40 -7.37 -7.75
C ALA A 133 7.79 -8.41 -6.81
N ARG A 134 8.33 -9.64 -6.80
CA ARG A 134 7.86 -10.72 -5.92
C ARG A 134 8.10 -10.42 -4.44
N LEU A 135 9.21 -9.76 -4.10
CA LEU A 135 9.52 -9.36 -2.72
C LEU A 135 8.62 -8.23 -2.20
N MET A 136 8.13 -7.37 -3.10
CA MET A 136 7.24 -6.26 -2.74
C MET A 136 5.82 -6.73 -2.46
N LEU A 137 5.32 -7.78 -3.13
CA LEU A 137 3.97 -8.30 -2.89
C LEU A 137 3.85 -8.96 -1.50
N PRO A 138 2.95 -8.47 -0.62
CA PRO A 138 2.76 -9.08 0.69
C PRO A 138 2.01 -10.41 0.57
N SER A 139 2.39 -11.40 1.38
CA SER A 139 1.60 -12.64 1.55
C SER A 139 0.65 -12.55 2.76
N ARG A 140 0.88 -11.59 3.66
CA ARG A 140 0.08 -11.32 4.85
C ARG A 140 0.09 -9.83 5.14
N GLY A 141 -1.03 -9.32 5.65
CA GLY A 141 -1.16 -7.93 6.07
C GLY A 141 -1.08 -6.97 4.89
N TRP A 142 -1.30 -5.69 5.20
CA TRP A 142 -1.12 -4.62 4.24
C TRP A 142 0.34 -4.19 4.21
N ARG A 143 0.79 -3.76 3.03
CA ARG A 143 2.10 -3.15 2.85
C ARG A 143 1.96 -1.78 2.22
N LEU A 144 2.57 -0.77 2.83
CA LEU A 144 2.78 0.51 2.16
C LEU A 144 3.77 0.32 1.03
N TYR A 145 3.33 0.57 -0.20
CA TYR A 145 4.18 0.43 -1.37
C TYR A 145 4.75 1.76 -1.84
N ARG A 146 3.91 2.81 -1.89
CA ARG A 146 4.33 4.12 -2.43
C ARG A 146 3.56 5.27 -1.80
N THR A 147 4.25 6.39 -1.62
CA THR A 147 3.72 7.72 -1.29
C THR A 147 3.86 8.62 -2.52
N GLY A 148 2.95 9.57 -2.72
CA GLY A 148 3.01 10.48 -3.87
C GLY A 148 1.68 11.18 -4.13
N ALA A 149 1.58 11.89 -5.27
CA ALA A 149 0.35 12.55 -5.68
C ALA A 149 -0.79 11.53 -5.88
N ILE A 150 -1.97 11.78 -5.31
CA ILE A 150 -3.08 10.82 -5.33
C ILE A 150 -3.51 10.42 -6.75
N GLY A 151 -3.42 11.33 -7.73
CA GLY A 151 -3.71 11.03 -9.14
C GLY A 151 -2.78 9.98 -9.75
N GLU A 152 -1.48 10.09 -9.46
CA GLU A 152 -0.48 9.10 -9.88
C GLU A 152 -0.76 7.74 -9.22
N LEU A 153 -1.03 7.74 -7.91
CA LEU A 153 -1.31 6.51 -7.18
C LEU A 153 -2.60 5.82 -7.64
N LYS A 154 -3.63 6.60 -8.00
CA LYS A 154 -4.85 6.12 -8.63
C LYS A 154 -4.57 5.46 -9.98
N PHE A 155 -3.77 6.11 -10.83
CA PHE A 155 -3.38 5.54 -12.13
C PHE A 155 -2.71 4.17 -11.99
N TYR A 156 -1.75 4.03 -11.07
CA TYR A 156 -1.13 2.73 -10.80
C TYR A 156 -2.12 1.75 -10.17
N GLY A 157 -2.89 2.18 -9.18
CA GLY A 157 -3.87 1.35 -8.48
C GLY A 157 -4.92 0.76 -9.42
N GLU A 158 -5.41 1.52 -10.39
CA GLU A 158 -6.35 1.03 -11.40
C GLU A 158 -5.72 -0.03 -12.32
N GLN A 159 -4.46 0.16 -12.73
CA GLN A 159 -3.74 -0.85 -13.52
C GLN A 159 -3.52 -2.14 -12.72
N LEU A 160 -3.13 -2.01 -11.45
CA LEU A 160 -2.94 -3.14 -10.55
C LEU A 160 -4.25 -3.93 -10.36
N ARG A 161 -5.37 -3.25 -10.10
CA ARG A 161 -6.68 -3.89 -9.98
C ARG A 161 -7.11 -4.59 -11.26
N LYS A 162 -6.91 -3.97 -12.44
CA LYS A 162 -7.16 -4.61 -13.75
C LYS A 162 -6.31 -5.85 -13.97
N ALA A 163 -5.14 -5.91 -13.35
CA ALA A 163 -4.24 -7.05 -13.37
C ALA A 163 -4.52 -8.08 -12.26
N GLU A 164 -5.62 -7.93 -11.50
CA GLU A 164 -6.04 -8.79 -10.39
C GLU A 164 -5.07 -8.75 -9.20
N ILE A 165 -4.35 -7.64 -9.03
CA ILE A 165 -3.48 -7.38 -7.88
C ILE A 165 -4.28 -6.50 -6.90
N PRO A 166 -4.67 -7.02 -5.73
CA PRO A 166 -5.50 -6.29 -4.79
C PRO A 166 -4.71 -5.15 -4.16
N CYS A 167 -5.23 -3.94 -4.29
CA CYS A 167 -4.63 -2.72 -3.76
C CYS A 167 -5.70 -1.64 -3.55
N PHE A 168 -5.35 -0.64 -2.77
CA PHE A 168 -6.15 0.58 -2.63
C PHE A 168 -5.23 1.76 -2.37
N TRP A 169 -5.77 2.96 -2.57
CA TRP A 169 -5.07 4.20 -2.32
C TRP A 169 -5.95 5.12 -1.49
N ALA A 170 -5.33 5.99 -0.70
CA ALA A 170 -6.01 6.93 0.16
C ALA A 170 -5.22 8.23 0.26
N ARG A 171 -5.92 9.36 0.46
CA ARG A 171 -5.29 10.65 0.77
C ARG A 171 -4.95 10.72 2.24
N ILE A 172 -3.77 11.23 2.57
CA ILE A 172 -3.40 11.49 3.97
C ILE A 172 -4.33 12.53 4.58
N ALA A 173 -4.76 13.53 3.79
CA ALA A 173 -5.70 14.56 4.23
C ALA A 173 -7.06 13.98 4.67
N ASP A 174 -7.53 12.89 4.06
CA ASP A 174 -8.80 12.27 4.46
C ASP A 174 -8.66 11.52 5.80
N ILE A 175 -7.47 11.00 6.10
CA ILE A 175 -7.15 10.40 7.40
C ILE A 175 -7.05 11.49 8.48
N GLN A 176 -6.40 12.62 8.18
CA GLN A 176 -6.24 13.73 9.13
C GLN A 176 -7.56 14.41 9.52
N LYS A 177 -8.61 14.29 8.71
CA LYS A 177 -9.96 14.80 9.03
C LYS A 177 -10.68 13.97 10.09
N ILE A 178 -10.22 12.76 10.37
CA ILE A 178 -10.89 11.86 11.31
C ILE A 178 -10.74 12.40 12.74
N GLN A 179 -11.86 12.61 13.41
CA GLN A 179 -11.86 13.01 14.81
C GLN A 179 -11.50 11.82 15.70
N VAL A 180 -10.53 11.99 16.60
CA VAL A 180 -10.13 10.93 17.54
C VAL A 180 -10.50 11.36 18.96
N PHE A 181 -11.29 10.52 19.63
CA PHE A 181 -11.67 10.71 21.02
C PHE A 181 -11.00 9.64 21.90
N GLN A 182 -10.23 10.06 22.90
CA GLN A 182 -9.59 9.16 23.86
C GLN A 182 -10.61 8.74 24.91
N VAL A 183 -11.05 7.49 24.89
CA VAL A 183 -12.01 6.96 25.85
C VAL A 183 -11.34 6.76 27.20
N LYS A 184 -12.00 7.24 28.25
CA LYS A 184 -11.62 7.04 29.64
C LYS A 184 -12.37 5.88 30.26
N HIS A 185 -13.68 5.83 30.12
CA HIS A 185 -14.50 4.70 30.58
C HIS A 185 -15.87 4.71 29.88
N PHE A 186 -16.58 3.57 29.92
CA PHE A 186 -17.99 3.47 29.52
C PHE A 186 -18.88 3.74 30.74
N GLN A 187 -19.94 4.55 30.62
CA GLN A 187 -20.83 4.90 31.74
C GLN A 187 -22.09 4.02 31.86
N GLU A 188 -22.76 3.71 30.74
CA GLU A 188 -24.03 2.97 30.76
C GLU A 188 -24.10 2.01 29.56
N SER A 189 -24.65 0.82 29.77
CA SER A 189 -24.74 -0.24 28.75
C SER A 189 -26.01 -1.05 28.94
N THR A 190 -27.03 -0.76 28.11
CA THR A 190 -28.18 -1.65 27.94
C THR A 190 -28.52 -1.79 26.46
N THR A 191 -28.62 -0.68 25.74
CA THR A 191 -28.88 -0.66 24.27
C THR A 191 -27.96 0.31 23.54
N LYS A 192 -27.67 1.46 24.17
CA LYS A 192 -26.68 2.45 23.73
C LYS A 192 -25.45 2.40 24.62
N ALA A 193 -24.30 2.74 24.05
CA ALA A 193 -23.06 2.94 24.78
C ALA A 193 -22.83 4.44 24.97
N THR A 194 -22.55 4.85 26.20
CA THR A 194 -22.05 6.20 26.50
C THR A 194 -20.61 6.08 26.97
N VAL A 195 -19.69 6.75 26.26
CA VAL A 195 -18.30 6.85 26.66
C VAL A 195 -18.01 8.23 27.24
N VAL A 196 -17.23 8.28 28.31
CA VAL A 196 -16.54 9.51 28.74
C VAL A 196 -15.21 9.53 28.01
N CYS A 197 -14.92 10.63 27.33
CA CYS A 197 -13.74 10.73 26.47
C CYS A 197 -13.16 12.14 26.43
N ARG A 198 -11.90 12.24 25.99
CA ARG A 198 -11.24 13.52 25.70
C ARG A 198 -11.12 13.74 24.19
N ASN A 199 -11.41 14.96 23.74
CA ASN A 199 -11.18 15.37 22.36
C ASN A 199 -9.69 15.70 22.10
N GLN A 200 -9.37 16.14 20.88
CA GLN A 200 -8.01 16.53 20.48
C GLN A 200 -7.45 17.72 21.29
N LEU A 201 -8.31 18.59 21.83
CA LEU A 201 -7.96 19.70 22.72
C LEU A 201 -7.84 19.26 24.18
N ASN A 202 -7.86 17.94 24.45
CA ASN A 202 -7.81 17.35 25.79
C ASN A 202 -8.99 17.78 26.70
N THR A 203 -10.09 18.25 26.12
CA THR A 203 -11.33 18.61 26.84
C THR A 203 -12.14 17.34 27.11
N LEU A 204 -12.55 17.15 28.37
CA LEU A 204 -13.40 16.04 28.79
C LEU A 204 -14.86 16.26 28.33
N GLY A 205 -15.49 15.21 27.85
CA GLY A 205 -16.90 15.18 27.50
C GLY A 205 -17.43 13.76 27.44
N SER A 206 -18.64 13.59 26.91
CA SER A 206 -19.24 12.28 26.68
C SER A 206 -19.80 12.16 25.27
N LEU A 207 -19.85 10.92 24.77
CA LEU A 207 -20.42 10.58 23.47
C LEU A 207 -21.29 9.33 23.62
N THR A 208 -22.55 9.44 23.22
CA THR A 208 -23.51 8.33 23.23
C THR A 208 -23.77 7.83 21.82
N PHE A 209 -23.71 6.51 21.61
CA PHE A 209 -23.88 5.87 20.30
C PHE A 209 -24.56 4.50 20.40
N ASP A 210 -25.17 4.06 19.31
CA ASP A 210 -25.68 2.70 19.16
C ASP A 210 -24.54 1.76 18.75
N TRP A 211 -24.44 0.56 19.33
CA TRP A 211 -23.38 -0.40 18.98
C TRP A 211 -23.36 -0.75 17.49
N SER A 212 -24.52 -0.70 16.81
CA SER A 212 -24.65 -0.89 15.36
C SER A 212 -23.96 0.19 14.51
N GLU A 213 -23.62 1.34 15.09
CA GLU A 213 -22.84 2.39 14.43
C GLU A 213 -21.38 2.00 14.25
N VAL A 214 -20.87 1.08 15.08
CA VAL A 214 -19.48 0.62 14.97
C VAL A 214 -19.34 -0.28 13.76
N LYS A 215 -18.48 0.10 12.80
CA LYS A 215 -18.28 -0.65 11.55
C LYS A 215 -16.98 -1.43 11.49
N ALA A 216 -16.00 -1.07 12.31
CA ALA A 216 -14.75 -1.79 12.44
C ALA A 216 -14.19 -1.64 13.85
N THR A 217 -13.48 -2.68 14.28
CA THR A 217 -12.66 -2.66 15.49
C THR A 217 -11.21 -2.89 15.06
N VAL A 218 -10.29 -2.04 15.48
CA VAL A 218 -8.87 -2.14 15.15
C VAL A 218 -8.06 -2.28 16.42
N VAL A 219 -7.23 -3.32 16.52
CA VAL A 219 -6.36 -3.56 17.67
C VAL A 219 -4.90 -3.47 17.26
N GLY A 220 -4.06 -2.99 18.18
CA GLY A 220 -2.63 -2.84 17.96
C GLY A 220 -1.82 -2.95 19.24
N LEU A 221 -0.58 -3.39 19.08
CA LEU A 221 0.44 -3.43 20.12
C LEU A 221 1.54 -2.44 19.74
N LEU A 222 1.76 -1.42 20.58
CA LEU A 222 2.76 -0.41 20.34
C LEU A 222 3.92 -0.60 21.33
N PRO A 223 5.16 -0.79 20.85
CA PRO A 223 6.30 -1.01 21.73
C PRO A 223 6.60 0.24 22.56
N ILE A 224 7.00 0.05 23.81
CA ILE A 224 7.55 1.08 24.71
C ILE A 224 9.05 0.84 24.83
N PHE A 225 9.82 1.82 24.37
CA PHE A 225 11.27 1.76 24.32
C PHE A 225 11.89 2.42 25.55
N GLU A 226 12.96 1.82 26.07
CA GLU A 226 13.85 2.43 27.06
C GLU A 226 15.32 2.25 26.67
N GLU A 227 16.16 3.17 27.14
CA GLU A 227 17.62 2.99 27.10
C GLU A 227 18.05 2.04 28.21
N VAL A 228 18.66 0.92 27.83
CA VAL A 228 19.26 -0.02 28.76
C VAL A 228 20.78 -0.05 28.61
N VAL A 229 21.46 -0.26 29.73
CA VAL A 229 22.90 -0.54 29.75
C VAL A 229 23.06 -2.06 29.77
N ASP A 230 23.70 -2.60 28.74
CA ASP A 230 23.98 -4.03 28.60
C ASP A 230 25.48 -4.26 28.39
N LEU A 231 25.94 -5.50 28.56
CA LEU A 231 27.32 -5.89 28.23
C LEU A 231 27.35 -6.44 26.81
N ASN A 232 28.15 -5.84 25.94
CA ASN A 232 28.36 -6.38 24.60
C ASN A 232 29.15 -7.70 24.64
N ALA A 233 29.31 -8.36 23.48
CA ALA A 233 30.04 -9.62 23.35
C ALA A 233 31.50 -9.58 23.88
N ARG A 234 32.06 -8.38 24.12
CA ARG A 234 33.40 -8.15 24.67
C ARG A 234 33.37 -7.68 26.15
N ARG A 235 32.24 -7.85 26.84
CA ARG A 235 32.01 -7.42 28.25
C ARG A 235 32.23 -5.92 28.48
N LYS A 236 32.02 -5.08 27.48
CA LYS A 236 31.97 -3.62 27.65
C LYS A 236 30.54 -3.15 27.77
N LEU A 237 30.31 -2.16 28.64
CA LEU A 237 29.01 -1.51 28.76
C LEU A 237 28.65 -0.83 27.45
N GLU A 238 27.48 -1.16 26.92
CA GLU A 238 26.87 -0.58 25.73
C GLU A 238 25.48 -0.08 26.11
N ARG A 239 25.16 1.14 25.70
CA ARG A 239 23.80 1.67 25.81
C ARG A 239 23.06 1.32 24.53
N LYS A 240 21.93 0.62 24.64
CA LYS A 240 21.06 0.31 23.51
C LYS A 240 19.61 0.60 23.87
N THR A 241 18.84 0.99 22.85
CA THR A 241 17.38 1.10 22.96
C THR A 241 16.78 -0.30 22.87
N GLN A 242 15.95 -0.66 23.85
CA GLN A 242 15.27 -1.96 23.89
C GLN A 242 13.78 -1.76 24.19
N THR A 243 12.94 -2.58 23.56
CA THR A 243 11.51 -2.67 23.93
C THR A 243 11.39 -3.31 25.31
N GLN A 244 10.84 -2.57 26.28
CA GLN A 244 10.62 -3.04 27.65
C GLN A 244 9.19 -3.51 27.87
N ASP A 245 8.23 -2.85 27.22
CA ASP A 245 6.81 -3.11 27.41
C ASP A 245 6.03 -2.82 26.12
N TYR A 246 4.72 -3.10 26.13
CA TYR A 246 3.81 -2.80 25.04
C TYR A 246 2.55 -2.13 25.58
N ALA A 247 2.15 -1.04 24.94
CA ALA A 247 0.83 -0.46 25.13
C ALA A 247 -0.18 -1.14 24.19
N GLN A 248 -1.31 -1.58 24.72
CA GLN A 248 -2.39 -2.16 23.94
C GLN A 248 -3.41 -1.11 23.54
N PHE A 249 -3.82 -1.13 22.27
CA PHE A 249 -4.82 -0.21 21.71
C PHE A 249 -6.01 -0.96 21.13
N CYS A 250 -7.17 -0.32 21.20
CA CYS A 250 -8.40 -0.71 20.53
C CYS A 250 -9.11 0.55 20.03
N ASP A 251 -9.31 0.65 18.72
CA ASP A 251 -10.06 1.71 18.07
C ASP A 251 -11.43 1.16 17.64
N LEU A 252 -12.51 1.85 18.02
CA LEU A 252 -13.86 1.63 17.50
C LEU A 252 -14.17 2.69 16.46
N HIS A 253 -14.53 2.26 15.25
CA HIS A 253 -14.78 3.16 14.12
C HIS A 253 -16.26 3.48 13.99
N LEU A 254 -16.62 4.76 14.11
CA LEU A 254 -17.97 5.27 13.88
C LEU A 254 -17.97 6.15 12.63
N PRO A 255 -17.99 5.55 11.42
CA PRO A 255 -17.86 6.30 10.18
C PRO A 255 -18.97 7.30 9.93
N GLY A 256 -20.22 6.97 10.31
CA GLY A 256 -21.35 7.90 10.22
C GLY A 256 -21.18 9.19 11.03
N ARG A 257 -20.25 9.19 11.99
CA ARG A 257 -19.88 10.36 12.81
C ARG A 257 -18.49 10.90 12.48
N SER A 258 -17.81 10.33 11.48
CA SER A 258 -16.44 10.69 11.09
C SER A 258 -15.43 10.65 12.25
N CYS A 259 -15.62 9.73 13.21
CA CYS A 259 -14.77 9.65 14.38
C CYS A 259 -14.33 8.24 14.77
N ILE A 260 -13.18 8.18 15.46
CA ILE A 260 -12.62 7.00 16.10
C ILE A 260 -12.67 7.18 17.62
N LEU A 261 -13.23 6.20 18.32
CA LEU A 261 -13.09 6.08 19.76
C LEU A 261 -11.87 5.22 20.06
N ARG A 262 -10.82 5.84 20.61
CA ARG A 262 -9.55 5.19 20.91
C ARG A 262 -9.46 4.82 22.38
N LEU A 263 -9.26 3.53 22.64
CA LEU A 263 -9.00 2.97 23.95
C LEU A 263 -7.54 2.50 24.00
N TYR A 264 -6.91 2.66 25.16
CA TYR A 264 -5.63 2.01 25.45
C TYR A 264 -5.56 1.64 26.93
N ASP A 265 -4.84 0.57 27.22
CA ASP A 265 -4.80 -0.07 28.54
C ASP A 265 -4.45 0.89 29.69
N ASN A 266 -3.35 1.62 29.59
CA ASN A 266 -2.90 2.57 30.61
C ASN A 266 -3.72 3.86 30.67
N GLY A 267 -4.62 4.08 29.71
CA GLY A 267 -5.44 5.29 29.60
C GLY A 267 -6.86 5.12 30.09
N TYR A 268 -7.30 3.87 30.23
CA TYR A 268 -8.65 3.48 30.59
C TYR A 268 -8.81 3.40 32.11
N GLU A 269 -9.88 4.00 32.61
CA GLU A 269 -10.21 4.12 34.04
C GLU A 269 -11.09 2.95 34.47
N PHE A 270 -10.49 1.77 34.68
CA PHE A 270 -11.22 0.53 35.01
C PHE A 270 -12.05 0.56 36.30
N HIS A 271 -11.81 1.53 37.17
CA HIS A 271 -12.55 1.71 38.43
C HIS A 271 -13.76 2.65 38.28
N GLN A 272 -13.99 3.19 37.07
CA GLN A 272 -15.11 4.08 36.78
C GLN A 272 -16.01 3.47 35.73
N GLY A 273 -17.31 3.79 35.82
CA GLY A 273 -18.29 3.40 34.80
C GLY A 273 -18.83 1.99 34.97
N VAL A 274 -19.12 1.33 33.84
CA VAL A 274 -19.75 0.01 33.79
C VAL A 274 -18.87 -1.05 34.44
N GLU A 275 -19.47 -1.87 35.30
CA GLU A 275 -18.80 -3.00 35.93
C GLU A 275 -18.60 -4.14 34.91
N ILE A 276 -17.42 -4.16 34.29
CA ILE A 276 -17.05 -5.16 33.28
C ILE A 276 -16.45 -6.42 33.93
N THR A 277 -15.82 -6.26 35.09
CA THR A 277 -15.21 -7.35 35.87
C THR A 277 -15.78 -7.40 37.28
N PRO A 278 -16.33 -8.53 37.74
CA PRO A 278 -16.89 -8.67 39.09
C PRO A 278 -15.83 -8.62 40.21
N GLN A 279 -14.55 -8.74 39.86
CA GLN A 279 -13.42 -8.50 40.75
C GLN A 279 -12.36 -7.72 39.96
N ILE A 280 -12.35 -6.40 40.12
CA ILE A 280 -11.24 -5.57 39.66
C ILE A 280 -10.01 -6.01 40.44
N SER A 281 -9.15 -6.82 39.83
CA SER A 281 -7.86 -7.10 40.45
C SER A 281 -7.06 -5.80 40.38
N GLN A 282 -6.77 -5.22 41.55
CA GLN A 282 -5.96 -4.00 41.66
C GLN A 282 -4.53 -4.19 41.11
N SER A 283 -4.15 -5.44 40.78
CA SER A 283 -2.78 -5.83 40.52
C SER A 283 -2.44 -6.15 39.05
N ILE A 284 -3.39 -6.27 38.10
CA ILE A 284 -3.01 -6.62 36.71
C ILE A 284 -3.88 -5.90 35.66
N ILE A 285 -3.41 -4.75 35.16
CA ILE A 285 -3.98 -3.98 34.03
C ILE A 285 -4.35 -4.88 32.84
N ARG A 286 -3.49 -5.86 32.54
CA ARG A 286 -3.71 -6.83 31.46
C ARG A 286 -4.99 -7.65 31.60
N ILE A 287 -5.37 -8.06 32.82
CA ILE A 287 -6.60 -8.80 33.06
C ILE A 287 -7.80 -7.91 32.78
N ASN A 288 -7.80 -6.70 33.33
CA ASN A 288 -8.89 -5.74 33.15
C ASN A 288 -9.06 -5.36 31.67
N TRP A 289 -7.95 -5.16 30.95
CA TRP A 289 -7.95 -4.90 29.51
C TRP A 289 -8.53 -6.06 28.70
N ASN A 290 -8.12 -7.31 28.98
CA ASN A 290 -8.67 -8.49 28.30
C ASN A 290 -10.17 -8.63 28.53
N SER A 291 -10.64 -8.38 29.76
CA SER A 291 -12.07 -8.39 30.07
C SER A 291 -12.84 -7.31 29.34
N LEU A 292 -12.30 -6.09 29.26
CA LEU A 292 -12.86 -4.99 28.44
C LEU A 292 -12.98 -5.39 26.97
N LEU A 293 -11.92 -5.94 26.36
CA LEU A 293 -11.97 -6.37 24.96
C LEU A 293 -12.97 -7.52 24.74
N ASN A 294 -13.07 -8.47 25.67
CA ASN A 294 -14.06 -9.54 25.60
C ASN A 294 -15.49 -9.00 25.70
N TRP A 295 -15.73 -8.05 26.60
CA TRP A 295 -17.02 -7.38 26.73
C TRP A 295 -17.37 -6.59 25.46
N ILE A 296 -16.45 -5.79 24.89
CA ILE A 296 -16.66 -5.11 23.60
C ILE A 296 -16.98 -6.11 22.49
N LYS A 297 -16.26 -7.24 22.43
CA LYS A 297 -16.50 -8.29 21.43
C LYS A 297 -17.89 -8.91 21.55
N GLN A 298 -18.42 -9.06 22.77
CA GLN A 298 -19.79 -9.53 23.00
C GLN A 298 -20.84 -8.53 22.50
N GLN A 299 -20.56 -7.23 22.62
CA GLN A 299 -21.42 -6.17 22.08
C GLN A 299 -21.36 -6.06 20.54
N LEU A 300 -20.25 -6.50 19.94
CA LEU A 300 -19.95 -6.36 18.50
C LEU A 300 -19.62 -7.70 17.81
N PRO A 301 -20.49 -8.73 17.89
CA PRO A 301 -20.16 -10.09 17.42
C PRO A 301 -19.95 -10.19 15.91
N THR A 302 -20.57 -9.31 15.12
CA THR A 302 -20.53 -9.33 13.65
C THR A 302 -19.56 -8.32 13.06
N VAL A 303 -18.97 -7.44 13.89
CA VAL A 303 -18.06 -6.39 13.40
C VAL A 303 -16.68 -6.98 13.13
N LYS A 304 -16.10 -6.61 11.98
CA LYS A 304 -14.78 -7.08 11.59
C LYS A 304 -13.71 -6.54 12.55
N LEU A 305 -12.95 -7.46 13.14
CA LEU A 305 -11.74 -7.17 13.89
C LEU A 305 -10.53 -7.10 12.94
N TRP A 306 -9.76 -6.03 13.05
CA TRP A 306 -8.50 -5.83 12.34
C TRP A 306 -7.34 -5.87 13.34
N SER A 307 -6.41 -6.80 13.16
CA SER A 307 -5.33 -7.06 14.11
C SER A 307 -3.95 -7.21 13.48
N ASP A 308 -3.82 -6.93 12.18
CA ASP A 308 -2.55 -7.06 11.43
C ASP A 308 -1.74 -5.75 11.47
N PHE A 309 -1.80 -5.00 12.58
CA PHE A 309 -1.04 -3.76 12.72
C PHE A 309 0.47 -3.99 12.69
N THR A 310 1.00 -4.92 13.48
CA THR A 310 2.45 -5.16 13.58
C THR A 310 3.13 -5.38 12.22
N PRO A 311 2.68 -6.32 11.36
CA PRO A 311 3.30 -6.50 10.05
C PRO A 311 3.11 -5.29 9.13
N PHE A 312 2.01 -4.53 9.26
CA PHE A 312 1.86 -3.28 8.52
C PHE A 312 2.86 -2.21 9.01
N GLY A 313 2.97 -2.03 10.33
CA GLY A 313 3.87 -1.09 10.99
C GLY A 313 5.30 -1.26 10.52
N GLU A 314 5.81 -2.50 10.54
CA GLU A 314 7.15 -2.84 10.06
C GLU A 314 7.43 -2.39 8.61
N THR A 315 6.40 -2.25 7.77
CA THR A 315 6.57 -1.80 6.38
C THR A 315 6.63 -0.27 6.23
N VAL A 316 6.25 0.49 7.26
CA VAL A 316 6.10 1.95 7.18
C VAL A 316 7.00 2.73 8.13
N LEU A 317 7.63 2.10 9.14
CA LEU A 317 8.44 2.81 10.15
C LEU A 317 9.57 3.67 9.56
N ASP A 318 10.13 3.26 8.41
CA ASP A 318 11.20 3.98 7.72
C ASP A 318 10.71 5.18 6.91
N GLN A 319 9.38 5.33 6.73
CA GLN A 319 8.76 6.46 6.02
C GLN A 319 8.61 7.68 6.94
N THR A 320 9.72 8.12 7.53
CA THR A 320 9.75 9.11 8.62
C THR A 320 9.16 10.46 8.24
N GLU A 321 9.43 10.94 7.02
CA GLU A 321 8.93 12.22 6.52
C GLU A 321 7.39 12.21 6.41
N MET A 322 6.82 11.16 5.82
CA MET A 322 5.38 11.00 5.67
C MET A 322 4.71 10.81 7.03
N LEU A 323 5.26 9.94 7.89
CA LEU A 323 4.73 9.72 9.23
C LEU A 323 4.80 10.98 10.10
N GLY A 324 5.81 11.83 9.90
CA GLY A 324 5.95 13.11 10.60
C GLY A 324 4.82 14.10 10.31
N GLN A 325 4.10 13.94 9.20
CA GLN A 325 2.93 14.77 8.84
C GLN A 325 1.63 14.26 9.48
N ILE A 326 1.63 13.06 10.06
CA ILE A 326 0.44 12.42 10.62
C ILE A 326 0.41 12.66 12.13
N GLN A 327 -0.63 13.35 12.61
CA GLN A 327 -0.87 13.44 14.05
C GLN A 327 -1.40 12.10 14.56
N SER A 328 -0.67 11.46 15.47
CA SER A 328 -1.03 10.14 15.97
C SER A 328 -2.26 10.16 16.88
N HIS A 329 -2.50 11.28 17.57
CA HIS A 329 -3.44 11.36 18.70
C HIS A 329 -3.19 10.26 19.73
N ILE A 330 -1.92 9.99 20.02
CA ILE A 330 -1.50 9.06 21.07
C ILE A 330 -0.71 9.84 22.11
N HIS A 331 -1.12 9.69 23.36
CA HIS A 331 -0.57 10.41 24.50
C HIS A 331 0.00 9.43 25.52
N LEU A 332 0.91 8.57 25.06
CA LEU A 332 1.68 7.70 25.93
C LEU A 332 2.85 8.47 26.53
N PHE A 333 3.11 8.26 27.82
CA PHE A 333 4.31 8.76 28.44
C PHE A 333 5.51 7.95 27.93
N ARG A 334 6.39 8.60 27.15
CA ARG A 334 7.58 8.00 26.55
C ARG A 334 8.75 8.97 26.68
N ARG A 335 9.97 8.45 26.83
CA ARG A 335 11.19 9.27 26.83
C ARG A 335 11.47 9.88 25.46
N GLU A 336 11.16 9.13 24.40
CA GLU A 336 11.39 9.54 23.01
C GLU A 336 10.14 9.35 22.15
N LYS A 337 10.01 10.19 21.12
CA LYS A 337 8.99 10.02 20.08
C LYS A 337 9.27 8.77 19.27
N THR A 338 8.22 8.13 18.80
CA THR A 338 8.34 6.93 17.99
C THR A 338 7.41 6.96 16.78
N ASN A 339 7.87 6.39 15.66
CA ASN A 339 7.09 6.27 14.43
C ASN A 339 5.96 5.24 14.54
N TRP A 340 5.97 4.39 15.58
CA TRP A 340 4.90 3.44 15.85
C TRP A 340 3.56 4.12 16.11
N ASP A 341 3.58 5.31 16.75
CA ASP A 341 2.36 6.04 17.08
C ASP A 341 1.63 6.56 15.82
N PRO A 342 2.27 7.36 14.93
CA PRO A 342 1.64 7.76 13.67
C PRO A 342 1.39 6.58 12.73
N ALA A 343 2.20 5.51 12.76
CA ALA A 343 1.96 4.31 11.98
C ALA A 343 0.66 3.59 12.41
N PHE A 344 0.37 3.51 13.72
CA PHE A 344 -0.89 2.94 14.20
C PHE A 344 -2.09 3.79 13.79
N HIS A 345 -1.98 5.11 13.92
CA HIS A 345 -3.03 6.01 13.46
C HIS A 345 -3.25 5.91 11.95
N LEU A 346 -2.18 5.80 11.16
CA LEU A 346 -2.26 5.56 9.72
C LEU A 346 -2.99 4.24 9.42
N TYR A 347 -2.62 3.14 10.08
CA TYR A 347 -3.27 1.84 9.89
C TYR A 347 -4.77 1.88 10.19
N SER A 348 -5.13 2.42 11.36
CA SER A 348 -6.53 2.58 11.79
C SER A 348 -7.28 3.53 10.86
N GLY A 349 -6.69 4.66 10.49
CA GLY A 349 -7.27 5.62 9.55
C GLY A 349 -7.48 5.03 8.14
N LEU A 350 -6.57 4.19 7.67
CA LEU A 350 -6.73 3.48 6.39
C LEU A 350 -7.92 2.53 6.39
N ILE A 351 -8.12 1.79 7.49
CA ILE A 351 -9.30 0.94 7.67
C ILE A 351 -10.57 1.79 7.68
N PHE A 352 -10.51 2.94 8.36
CA PHE A 352 -11.64 3.88 8.46
C PHE A 352 -12.07 4.42 7.09
N VAL A 353 -11.12 4.95 6.30
CA VAL A 353 -11.43 5.50 4.97
C VAL A 353 -11.78 4.41 3.95
N LYS A 354 -11.15 3.24 4.03
CA LYS A 354 -11.48 2.10 3.15
C LYS A 354 -12.89 1.57 3.41
N GLY A 355 -13.39 1.63 4.64
CA GLY A 355 -14.75 1.20 4.98
C GLY A 355 -15.85 2.16 4.52
N ASN A 356 -15.50 3.38 4.10
CA ASN A 356 -16.43 4.45 3.74
C ASN A 356 -16.57 4.70 2.23
N GLY A 357 -15.74 4.06 1.41
CA GLY A 357 -15.81 4.10 -0.05
C GLY A 357 -16.03 2.70 -0.60
#